data_AF-A0A7C3EG16-F1
#
_entry.id   AF-A0A7C3EG16-F1
#
_cell.length_a   1.000
_cell.length_b   1.000
_cell.length_c   1.000
_cell.angle_alpha   90.00
_cell.angle_beta   90.00
_cell.angle_gamma   90.00
#
_symmetry.space_group_name_H-M   'P 1'
#
loop_
_entity.id
_entity.type
_entity.pdbx_description
1 polymer ?
#
loop_
_entity_poly.entity_id
_entity_poly.type
_entity_poly.pdbx_seq_one_letter_code
_entity_poly.pdbx_strand_id
1 'polypeptide(L)'
;MNILLTSNNIDWGFFNTYTGLSGVTIDNITYEVTGLCTSRLFELKKYTLNNSYSVKYRQSNNPSIDGLDITRSVTASTTGTTLVYYIGGITYNDIIPSDTGITAFTTFKFTGVGYNSPNFDNYAIYKDETLLNINEQPRIDPDVFIERQSLSVFENNYRLKEINKLFDLLSYAGGSYFKIIDNV
;
A
#
# COMPACT_ATOMS: atom_id res chain seq x y z
N MET A 1 -28.02 3.81 5.75
CA MET A 1 -26.98 4.85 5.76
C MET A 1 -25.87 4.29 6.61
N ASN A 2 -24.72 3.96 6.01
CA ASN A 2 -23.65 3.25 6.69
C ASN A 2 -22.51 4.26 6.92
N ILE A 3 -22.10 4.45 8.16
CA ILE A 3 -21.06 5.40 8.54
C ILE A 3 -19.81 4.60 8.92
N LEU A 4 -18.69 4.95 8.30
CA LEU A 4 -17.38 4.39 8.62
C LEU A 4 -16.80 5.15 9.81
N LEU A 5 -16.72 4.50 10.98
CA LEU A 5 -16.06 5.06 12.15
C LEU A 5 -14.57 4.72 12.06
N THR A 6 -13.74 5.68 11.64
CA THR A 6 -12.28 5.56 11.75
C THR A 6 -11.85 5.93 13.16
N SER A 7 -10.60 5.63 13.56
CA SER A 7 -10.05 6.05 14.87
C SER A 7 -10.14 7.57 15.11
N ASN A 8 -10.28 8.35 14.04
CA ASN A 8 -10.43 9.81 14.09
C ASN A 8 -11.90 10.26 14.26
N ASN A 9 -12.86 9.35 14.11
CA ASN A 9 -14.30 9.62 14.17
C ASN A 9 -14.98 8.96 15.39
N ILE A 10 -14.22 8.22 16.22
CA ILE A 10 -14.70 7.63 17.48
C ILE A 10 -15.15 8.72 18.47
N ASP A 11 -14.54 9.90 18.40
CA ASP A 11 -14.81 11.04 19.31
C ASP A 11 -15.96 11.96 18.84
N TRP A 12 -16.77 11.56 17.86
CA TRP A 12 -18.01 12.30 17.52
C TRP A 12 -19.13 12.10 18.56
N GLY A 13 -18.81 11.49 19.70
CA GLY A 13 -19.32 11.93 20.99
C GLY A 13 -20.70 11.43 21.40
N PHE A 14 -21.35 10.53 20.66
CA PHE A 14 -22.68 10.04 21.04
C PHE A 14 -22.98 8.59 20.64
N PHE A 15 -22.04 7.89 20.00
CA PHE A 15 -22.27 6.57 19.44
C PHE A 15 -21.36 5.52 20.08
N ASN A 16 -21.96 4.50 20.68
CA ASN A 16 -21.28 3.33 21.20
C ASN A 16 -21.57 2.10 20.33
N THR A 17 -20.64 1.14 20.31
CA THR A 17 -20.80 -0.14 19.62
C THR A 17 -21.16 -1.23 20.61
N TYR A 18 -22.19 -2.03 20.29
CA TYR A 18 -22.55 -3.18 21.10
C TYR A 18 -21.59 -4.36 20.82
N THR A 19 -20.81 -4.76 21.83
CA THR A 19 -19.80 -5.83 21.75
C THR A 19 -20.32 -7.23 22.11
N GLY A 20 -21.61 -7.35 22.49
CA GLY A 20 -22.21 -8.61 22.97
C GLY A 20 -22.61 -9.60 21.87
N LEU A 21 -22.40 -9.27 20.60
CA LEU A 21 -22.56 -10.20 19.48
C LEU A 21 -21.16 -10.63 19.02
N SER A 22 -20.84 -11.92 19.21
CA SER A 22 -19.71 -12.53 18.50
C SER A 22 -19.93 -12.28 17.00
N GLY A 23 -18.99 -11.57 16.37
CA GLY A 23 -19.05 -11.29 14.94
C GLY A 23 -19.38 -12.56 14.18
N VAL A 24 -20.28 -12.45 13.19
CA VAL A 24 -20.61 -13.54 12.28
C VAL A 24 -19.30 -14.12 11.76
N THR A 25 -19.04 -15.39 12.05
CA THR A 25 -17.92 -16.10 11.44
C THR A 25 -18.25 -16.21 9.96
N ILE A 26 -17.65 -15.34 9.15
CA ILE A 26 -17.71 -15.47 7.70
C ILE A 26 -16.82 -16.68 7.39
N ASP A 27 -17.44 -17.82 7.12
CA ASP A 27 -16.72 -18.98 6.64
C ASP A 27 -15.92 -18.57 5.40
N ASN A 28 -14.62 -18.88 5.41
CA ASN A 28 -13.74 -18.66 4.27
C ASN A 28 -14.18 -19.60 3.14
N ILE A 29 -15.18 -19.20 2.37
CA ILE A 29 -15.65 -19.95 1.22
C ILE A 29 -14.59 -19.79 0.13
N THR A 30 -13.77 -20.82 -0.02
CA THR A 30 -12.93 -20.99 -1.21
C THR A 30 -13.80 -21.49 -2.34
N TYR A 31 -13.65 -20.89 -3.52
CA TYR A 31 -14.29 -21.37 -4.74
C TYR A 31 -13.22 -21.62 -5.81
N GLU A 32 -13.45 -22.63 -6.62
CA GLU A 32 -12.56 -22.98 -7.71
C GLU A 32 -13.04 -22.33 -9.00
N VAL A 33 -12.15 -21.60 -9.66
CA VAL A 33 -12.41 -21.02 -10.98
C VAL A 33 -11.63 -21.82 -12.01
N THR A 34 -12.33 -22.33 -13.00
CA THR A 34 -11.76 -23.09 -14.11
C THR A 34 -12.27 -22.59 -15.44
N GLY A 35 -11.48 -22.73 -16.49
CA GLY A 35 -11.92 -22.41 -17.85
C GLY A 35 -10.90 -22.79 -18.91
N LEU A 36 -11.28 -22.58 -20.16
CA LEU A 36 -10.38 -22.69 -21.30
C LEU A 36 -9.55 -21.42 -21.45
N CYS A 37 -8.29 -21.55 -21.82
CA CYS A 37 -7.42 -20.43 -22.15
C CYS A 37 -6.38 -20.81 -23.21
N THR A 38 -5.51 -19.87 -23.54
CA THR A 38 -4.31 -20.14 -24.35
C THR A 38 -3.18 -20.70 -23.48
N SER A 39 -2.30 -21.49 -24.10
CA SER A 39 -1.09 -21.99 -23.44
C SER A 39 -0.15 -20.84 -23.07
N ARG A 40 0.45 -20.96 -21.89
CA ARG A 40 1.47 -20.04 -21.33
C ARG A 40 2.78 -20.76 -21.03
N LEU A 41 2.94 -22.01 -21.45
CA LEU A 41 4.11 -22.84 -21.17
C LEU A 41 5.43 -22.20 -21.66
N PHE A 42 5.38 -21.35 -22.69
CA PHE A 42 6.54 -20.65 -23.23
C PHE A 42 7.21 -19.70 -22.23
N GLU A 43 6.47 -19.19 -21.24
CA GLU A 43 6.99 -18.30 -20.19
C GLU A 43 7.98 -19.01 -19.27
N LEU A 44 7.88 -20.35 -19.18
CA LEU A 44 8.76 -21.18 -18.38
C LEU A 44 9.97 -21.68 -19.17
N LYS A 45 10.10 -21.35 -20.45
CA LYS A 45 11.13 -21.89 -21.34
C LYS A 45 12.52 -21.34 -20.97
N LYS A 46 13.49 -22.22 -20.80
CA LYS A 46 14.91 -21.90 -20.63
C LYS A 46 15.60 -21.76 -21.98
N TYR A 47 16.70 -21.01 -22.00
CA TYR A 47 17.62 -20.96 -23.13
C TYR A 47 18.50 -22.22 -23.17
N THR A 48 17.96 -23.32 -23.68
CA THR A 48 18.68 -24.59 -23.86
C THR A 48 18.34 -25.20 -25.22
N LEU A 49 19.29 -25.97 -25.77
CA LEU A 49 19.12 -26.72 -27.02
C LEU A 49 18.48 -28.09 -26.80
N ASN A 50 18.35 -28.53 -25.55
CA ASN A 50 17.73 -29.83 -25.24
C ASN A 50 16.20 -29.74 -25.35
N ASN A 51 15.59 -30.67 -26.09
CA ASN A 51 14.15 -30.71 -26.32
C ASN A 51 13.36 -31.46 -25.24
N SER A 52 14.03 -32.10 -24.29
CA SER A 52 13.37 -32.79 -23.17
C SER A 52 12.66 -31.79 -22.27
N TYR A 53 11.38 -32.02 -21.97
CA TYR A 53 10.55 -31.08 -21.18
C TYR A 53 11.18 -30.71 -19.82
N SER A 54 11.79 -31.66 -19.12
CA SER A 54 12.46 -31.45 -17.84
C SER A 54 13.64 -30.47 -17.91
N VAL A 55 14.31 -30.41 -19.06
CA VAL A 55 15.47 -29.54 -19.28
C VAL A 55 15.04 -28.22 -19.91
N LYS A 56 14.09 -28.28 -20.86
CA LYS A 56 13.60 -27.15 -21.64
C LYS A 56 12.85 -26.11 -20.82
N TYR A 57 12.18 -26.53 -19.75
CA TYR A 57 11.36 -25.65 -18.92
C TYR A 57 11.90 -25.55 -17.48
N ARG A 58 11.62 -24.43 -16.82
CA ARG A 58 11.75 -24.30 -15.36
C ARG A 58 10.82 -25.32 -14.70
N GLN A 59 11.31 -26.04 -13.69
CA GLN A 59 10.55 -27.09 -13.02
C GLN A 59 10.15 -26.65 -11.62
N SER A 60 8.96 -27.06 -11.20
CA SER A 60 8.44 -26.88 -9.84
C SER A 60 7.33 -27.89 -9.61
N ASN A 61 7.30 -28.53 -8.45
CA ASN A 61 6.18 -29.34 -7.97
C ASN A 61 5.32 -28.57 -6.93
N ASN A 62 5.65 -27.31 -6.68
CA ASN A 62 4.93 -26.45 -5.76
C ASN A 62 4.00 -25.50 -6.55
N PRO A 63 2.67 -25.57 -6.36
CA PRO A 63 1.71 -24.69 -7.05
C PRO A 63 1.93 -23.19 -6.82
N SER A 64 2.60 -22.81 -5.74
CA SER A 64 2.94 -21.41 -5.42
C SER A 64 4.21 -20.91 -6.12
N ILE A 65 4.94 -21.77 -6.83
CA ILE A 65 6.20 -21.42 -7.51
C ILE A 65 6.08 -21.75 -9.00
N ASP A 66 6.39 -20.76 -9.83
CA ASP A 66 6.33 -20.90 -11.28
C ASP A 66 7.24 -22.02 -11.79
N GLY A 67 6.65 -22.96 -12.52
CA GLY A 67 7.38 -24.09 -13.09
C GLY A 67 6.47 -25.22 -13.61
N LEU A 68 7.06 -26.05 -14.46
CA LEU A 68 6.48 -27.29 -14.97
C LEU A 68 6.59 -28.38 -13.91
N ASP A 69 5.46 -28.99 -13.56
CA ASP A 69 5.41 -30.14 -12.69
C ASP A 69 5.55 -31.42 -13.52
N ILE A 70 6.77 -31.94 -13.58
CA ILE A 70 7.08 -33.15 -14.34
C ILE A 70 6.44 -34.41 -13.71
N THR A 71 6.10 -34.38 -12.42
CA THR A 71 5.53 -35.51 -11.69
C THR A 71 4.06 -35.68 -12.04
N ARG A 72 3.35 -34.56 -12.22
CA ARG A 72 1.95 -34.52 -12.63
C ARG A 72 1.76 -34.48 -14.14
N SER A 73 2.78 -34.08 -14.89
CA SER A 73 2.77 -34.14 -16.34
C SER A 73 2.86 -35.60 -16.80
N VAL A 74 1.90 -36.05 -17.60
CA VAL A 74 1.80 -37.45 -18.05
C VAL A 74 1.94 -37.50 -19.55
N THR A 75 2.84 -38.36 -20.04
CA THR A 75 2.95 -38.71 -21.46
C THR A 75 2.31 -40.07 -21.67
N ALA A 76 1.19 -40.13 -22.39
CA ALA A 76 0.56 -41.37 -22.80
C ALA A 76 0.79 -41.59 -24.31
N SER A 77 1.30 -42.76 -24.69
CA SER A 77 1.62 -43.08 -26.09
C SER A 77 0.41 -43.10 -27.03
N THR A 78 -0.80 -43.31 -26.50
CA THR A 78 -2.05 -43.44 -27.27
C THR A 78 -2.97 -42.23 -27.21
N THR A 79 -2.81 -41.36 -26.21
CA THR A 79 -3.76 -40.26 -25.91
C THR A 79 -3.11 -38.88 -25.96
N GLY A 80 -1.78 -38.83 -26.06
CA GLY A 80 -1.02 -37.58 -26.05
C GLY A 80 -0.35 -37.27 -24.72
N THR A 81 0.22 -36.07 -24.64
CA THR A 81 0.91 -35.57 -23.46
C THR A 81 0.07 -34.51 -22.77
N THR A 82 -0.13 -34.64 -21.46
CA THR A 82 -0.68 -33.59 -20.62
C THR A 82 0.45 -32.95 -19.83
N LEU A 83 0.66 -31.66 -20.01
CA LEU A 83 1.66 -30.89 -19.27
C LEU A 83 0.96 -30.04 -18.20
N VAL A 84 1.36 -30.23 -16.94
CA VAL A 84 0.82 -29.51 -15.79
C VAL A 84 1.87 -28.51 -15.31
N TYR A 85 1.53 -27.23 -15.24
CA TYR A 85 2.47 -26.19 -14.84
C TYR A 85 1.79 -25.06 -14.06
N TYR A 86 2.60 -24.28 -13.35
CA TYR A 86 2.16 -23.20 -12.49
C TYR A 86 2.75 -21.87 -12.96
N ILE A 87 1.91 -20.82 -13.01
CA ILE A 87 2.34 -19.43 -13.24
C ILE A 87 1.48 -18.53 -12.36
N GLY A 88 2.10 -17.78 -11.44
CA GLY A 88 1.42 -16.81 -10.58
C GLY A 88 0.36 -17.43 -9.65
N GLY A 89 0.57 -18.69 -9.21
CA GLY A 89 -0.39 -19.42 -8.38
C GLY A 89 -1.59 -20.01 -9.14
N ILE A 90 -1.62 -19.88 -10.47
CA ILE A 90 -2.62 -20.51 -11.35
C ILE A 90 -2.05 -21.81 -11.89
N THR A 91 -2.83 -22.88 -11.83
CA THR A 91 -2.50 -24.17 -12.45
C THR A 91 -3.00 -24.18 -13.89
N TYR A 92 -2.16 -24.62 -14.81
CA TYR A 92 -2.49 -24.79 -16.22
C TYR A 92 -2.27 -26.24 -16.63
N ASN A 93 -3.17 -26.78 -17.45
CA ASN A 93 -3.02 -28.09 -18.08
C ASN A 93 -3.10 -27.94 -19.60
N ASP A 94 -1.98 -28.19 -20.27
CA ASP A 94 -1.90 -28.25 -21.73
C ASP A 94 -2.10 -29.69 -22.18
N ILE A 95 -3.07 -29.94 -23.08
CA ILE A 95 -3.26 -31.24 -23.70
C ILE A 95 -2.70 -31.18 -25.12
N ILE A 96 -1.70 -32.02 -25.37
CA ILE A 96 -1.00 -32.16 -26.65
C ILE A 96 -1.34 -33.55 -27.20
N PRO A 97 -2.26 -33.67 -28.16
CA PRO A 97 -2.59 -34.94 -28.78
C PRO A 97 -1.38 -35.59 -29.47
N SER A 98 -1.34 -36.93 -29.47
CA SER A 98 -0.23 -37.71 -30.02
C SER A 98 -0.12 -37.66 -31.55
N ASP A 99 -1.20 -37.26 -32.24
CA ASP A 99 -1.29 -37.19 -33.71
C ASP A 99 -0.77 -35.87 -34.28
N THR A 100 -0.97 -34.76 -33.57
CA THR A 100 -0.60 -33.41 -34.02
C THR A 100 0.67 -32.87 -33.37
N GLY A 101 0.96 -33.26 -32.12
CA GLY A 101 2.09 -32.72 -31.36
C GLY A 101 1.98 -31.23 -31.04
N ILE A 102 0.80 -30.63 -31.24
CA ILE A 102 0.48 -29.23 -30.96
C ILE A 102 -0.53 -29.19 -29.81
N THR A 103 -0.46 -28.18 -28.95
CA THR A 103 -1.45 -28.00 -27.88
C THR A 103 -2.85 -27.81 -28.48
N ALA A 104 -3.77 -28.75 -28.22
CA ALA A 104 -5.13 -28.70 -28.72
C ALA A 104 -5.99 -27.74 -27.90
N PHE A 105 -5.90 -27.81 -26.58
CA PHE A 105 -6.55 -26.88 -25.66
C PHE A 105 -5.82 -26.83 -24.33
N THR A 106 -5.89 -25.67 -23.69
CA THR A 106 -5.35 -25.43 -22.35
C THR A 106 -6.50 -25.13 -21.41
N THR A 107 -6.47 -25.73 -20.23
CA THR A 107 -7.35 -25.35 -19.12
C THR A 107 -6.56 -24.66 -18.03
N PHE A 108 -7.15 -23.66 -17.38
CA PHE A 108 -6.62 -23.07 -16.17
C PHE A 108 -7.50 -23.40 -14.97
N LYS A 109 -6.88 -23.40 -13.79
CA LYS A 109 -7.52 -23.61 -12.50
C LYS A 109 -6.82 -22.76 -11.45
N PHE A 110 -7.59 -21.99 -10.68
CA PHE A 110 -7.10 -21.37 -9.46
C PHE A 110 -8.17 -21.38 -8.38
N THR A 111 -7.73 -21.30 -7.13
CA THR A 111 -8.61 -21.20 -5.98
C THR A 111 -8.75 -19.73 -5.61
N GLY A 112 -9.93 -19.20 -5.85
CA GLY A 112 -10.33 -17.89 -5.34
C GLY A 112 -10.70 -18.01 -3.88
N VAL A 113 -10.31 -17.01 -3.10
CA VAL A 113 -10.95 -16.74 -1.81
C VAL A 113 -11.98 -15.64 -2.04
N GLY A 114 -13.15 -15.78 -1.44
CA GLY A 114 -14.11 -14.68 -1.35
C GLY A 114 -13.46 -13.44 -0.71
N TYR A 115 -14.12 -12.29 -0.87
CA TYR A 115 -13.70 -11.07 -0.22
C TYR A 115 -13.91 -11.19 1.30
N ASN A 116 -12.87 -11.59 2.02
CA ASN A 116 -12.93 -11.97 3.45
C ASN A 116 -12.71 -10.80 4.42
N SER A 117 -12.64 -9.57 3.92
CA SER A 117 -12.57 -8.38 4.76
C SER A 117 -13.28 -7.26 4.05
N PRO A 118 -14.62 -7.16 4.16
CA PRO A 118 -15.12 -5.81 4.27
C PRO A 118 -14.42 -5.20 5.49
N ASN A 119 -13.79 -4.06 5.32
CA ASN A 119 -13.36 -3.19 6.41
C ASN A 119 -14.60 -2.59 7.10
N PHE A 120 -15.58 -3.44 7.44
CA PHE A 120 -16.86 -3.11 8.04
C PHE A 120 -16.91 -3.75 9.41
N ASP A 121 -16.88 -2.89 10.42
CA ASP A 121 -17.29 -3.26 11.76
C ASP A 121 -18.79 -3.56 11.74
N ASN A 122 -19.15 -4.82 11.97
CA ASN A 122 -20.55 -5.26 12.00
C ASN A 122 -21.06 -5.28 13.45
N TYR A 123 -21.08 -4.10 14.08
CA TYR A 123 -21.67 -3.91 15.40
C TYR A 123 -22.95 -3.08 15.29
N ALA A 124 -23.94 -3.39 16.11
CA ALA A 124 -25.07 -2.50 16.30
C ALA A 124 -24.56 -1.20 16.95
N ILE A 125 -24.74 -0.08 16.26
CA ILE A 125 -24.42 1.25 16.78
C ILE A 125 -25.65 1.76 17.51
N TYR A 126 -25.51 2.16 18.77
CA TYR A 126 -26.57 2.77 19.56
C TYR A 126 -26.11 4.13 20.10
N LYS A 127 -27.08 5.00 20.37
CA LYS A 127 -26.81 6.27 21.04
C LYS A 127 -26.69 6.04 22.54
N ASP A 128 -25.66 6.59 23.15
CA ASP A 128 -25.55 6.54 24.61
C ASP A 128 -26.56 7.51 25.24
N GLU A 129 -27.57 6.96 25.91
CA GLU A 129 -28.60 7.75 26.61
C GLU A 129 -28.04 8.64 27.72
N THR A 130 -26.87 8.30 28.27
CA THR A 130 -26.23 9.11 29.33
C THR A 130 -25.56 10.38 28.80
N LEU A 131 -25.26 10.42 27.50
CA LEU A 131 -24.68 11.57 26.81
C LEU A 131 -25.75 12.44 26.14
N LEU A 132 -27.01 12.00 26.10
CA LEU A 132 -28.11 12.84 25.65
C LEU A 132 -28.32 14.01 26.64
N ASN A 133 -28.35 15.24 26.13
CA ASN A 133 -28.47 16.50 26.88
C ASN A 133 -27.22 17.01 27.61
N ILE A 134 -26.01 16.54 27.28
CA ILE A 134 -24.80 17.28 27.66
C ILE A 134 -24.72 18.54 26.80
N ASN A 135 -25.07 19.68 27.40
CA ASN A 135 -24.90 20.99 26.80
C ASN A 135 -23.67 21.65 27.45
N GLU A 136 -22.54 21.62 26.76
CA GLU A 136 -21.34 22.32 27.23
C GLU A 136 -21.50 23.83 27.05
N GLN A 137 -20.97 24.59 28.02
CA GLN A 137 -20.93 26.05 27.89
C GLN A 137 -19.95 26.43 26.77
N PRO A 138 -20.24 27.48 25.97
CA PRO A 138 -19.36 27.90 24.91
C PRO A 138 -17.98 28.27 25.46
N ARG A 139 -16.94 27.61 24.97
CA ARG A 139 -15.55 27.93 25.31
C ARG A 139 -15.06 29.06 24.40
N ILE A 140 -14.51 30.11 25.00
CA ILE A 140 -13.82 31.19 24.30
C ILE A 140 -12.32 30.92 24.41
N ASP A 141 -11.67 30.61 23.29
CA ASP A 141 -10.21 30.51 23.24
C ASP A 141 -9.61 31.89 22.91
N PRO A 142 -8.81 32.50 23.80
CA PRO A 142 -8.16 33.76 23.50
C PRO A 142 -6.96 33.54 22.58
N ASP A 143 -7.01 34.13 21.38
CA ASP A 143 -5.84 34.24 20.51
C ASP A 143 -4.80 35.18 21.14
N VAL A 144 -3.66 34.64 21.55
CA VAL A 144 -2.50 35.42 21.98
C VAL A 144 -1.57 35.61 20.78
N PHE A 145 -1.71 36.73 20.08
CA PHE A 145 -0.77 37.11 19.03
C PHE A 145 0.51 37.66 19.64
N ILE A 146 1.58 36.86 19.63
CA ILE A 146 2.93 37.34 19.93
C ILE A 146 3.56 37.82 18.62
N GLU A 147 3.50 39.13 18.36
CA GLU A 147 4.35 39.72 17.32
C GLU A 147 5.81 39.64 17.78
N ARG A 148 6.62 38.82 17.10
CA ARG A 148 8.07 38.84 17.29
C ARG A 148 8.58 40.11 16.61
N GLN A 149 9.19 41.03 17.36
CA GLN A 149 10.00 42.09 16.78
C GLN A 149 11.20 41.46 16.04
N SER A 150 11.02 41.08 14.78
CA SER A 150 12.12 40.66 13.92
C SER A 150 12.91 41.92 13.54
N LEU A 151 14.00 42.21 14.25
CA LEU A 151 14.97 43.19 13.77
C LEU A 151 15.45 42.73 12.39
N SER A 152 15.17 43.56 11.39
CA SER A 152 15.54 43.27 9.99
C SER A 152 17.06 43.06 9.91
N VAL A 153 17.49 42.09 9.09
CA VAL A 153 18.92 41.82 8.83
C VAL A 153 19.64 43.09 8.30
N PHE A 154 18.88 44.04 7.75
CA PHE A 154 19.37 45.30 7.20
C PHE A 154 19.26 46.50 8.14
N GLU A 155 18.86 46.32 9.39
CA GLU A 155 18.74 47.42 10.38
C GLU A 155 20.06 48.21 10.51
N ASN A 156 21.18 47.51 10.54
CA ASN A 156 22.51 48.12 10.60
C ASN A 156 22.81 48.99 9.38
N ASN A 157 22.37 48.55 8.19
CA ASN A 157 22.56 49.29 6.95
C ASN A 157 21.67 50.53 6.91
N TYR A 158 20.44 50.45 7.45
CA TYR A 158 19.55 51.60 7.54
C TYR A 158 20.12 52.69 8.45
N ARG A 159 20.72 52.30 9.57
CA ARG A 159 21.34 53.22 10.53
C ARG A 159 22.58 53.94 10.01
N LEU A 160 23.27 53.39 9.00
CA LEU A 160 24.36 54.09 8.32
C LEU A 160 23.90 55.36 7.59
N LYS A 161 22.61 55.47 7.25
CA LYS A 161 22.05 56.71 6.65
C LYS A 161 22.19 57.91 7.57
N GLU A 162 22.12 57.70 8.89
CA GLU A 162 22.19 58.76 9.89
C GLU A 162 23.63 59.19 10.23
N ILE A 163 24.62 58.53 9.62
CA ILE A 163 26.04 58.81 9.80
C ILE A 163 26.52 59.75 8.70
N ASN A 164 26.96 60.94 9.09
CA ASN A 164 27.43 61.95 8.13
C ASN A 164 28.93 61.83 7.83
N LYS A 165 29.76 61.47 8.82
CA LYS A 165 31.20 61.31 8.66
C LYS A 165 31.67 59.97 9.22
N LEU A 166 32.74 59.43 8.67
CA LEU A 166 33.33 58.14 9.12
C LEU A 166 33.75 58.15 10.59
N PHE A 167 34.17 59.31 11.11
CA PHE A 167 34.51 59.46 12.53
C PHE A 167 33.28 59.30 13.44
N ASP A 168 32.08 59.65 12.97
CA ASP A 168 30.86 59.59 13.78
C ASP A 168 30.47 58.14 14.13
N LEU A 169 30.95 57.16 13.34
CA LEU A 169 30.79 55.72 13.61
C LEU A 169 31.39 55.31 14.96
N LEU A 170 32.47 55.96 15.41
CA LEU A 170 33.12 55.70 16.71
C LEU A 170 32.28 56.17 17.90
N SER A 171 31.33 57.09 17.67
CA SER A 171 30.49 57.67 18.72
C SER A 171 29.02 57.23 18.65
N TYR A 172 28.64 56.57 17.55
CA TYR A 172 27.26 56.19 17.30
C TYR A 172 26.71 55.25 18.38
N ALA A 173 25.53 55.59 18.91
CA ALA A 173 24.87 54.90 20.02
C ALA A 173 25.80 54.56 21.19
N GLY A 174 26.65 55.52 21.59
CA GLY A 174 27.59 55.38 22.72
C GLY A 174 28.89 54.66 22.36
N GLY A 175 29.20 54.51 21.08
CA GLY A 175 30.50 54.06 20.56
C GLY A 175 30.74 52.54 20.57
N SER A 176 29.72 51.75 20.87
CA SER A 176 29.81 50.27 20.88
C SER A 176 28.99 49.58 19.79
N TYR A 177 28.32 50.36 18.94
CA TYR A 177 27.35 49.82 17.97
C TYR A 177 28.01 49.28 16.69
N PHE A 178 28.92 50.05 16.09
CA PHE A 178 29.69 49.60 14.92
C PHE A 178 31.10 49.20 15.35
N LYS A 179 31.49 47.95 15.09
CA LYS A 179 32.85 47.46 15.35
C LYS A 179 33.75 47.83 14.17
N ILE A 180 34.73 48.70 14.42
CA ILE A 180 35.73 49.11 13.45
C ILE A 180 37.01 48.32 13.76
N ILE A 181 37.52 47.59 12.76
CA ILE A 181 38.78 46.84 12.87
C ILE A 181 39.83 47.63 12.11
N ASP A 182 40.90 48.00 12.78
CA ASP A 182 42.06 48.61 12.14
C ASP A 182 42.93 47.51 11.53
N ASN A 183 43.20 47.59 10.23
CA ASN A 183 44.10 46.69 9.54
C ASN A 183 45.44 47.42 9.41
N VAL A 184 46.28 47.24 10.43
CA VAL A 184 47.70 47.64 10.39
C VAL A 184 48.50 46.63 9.57
#